data_AF-A0ABD1MKZ6-F1
#
_entry.id   AF-A0ABD1MKZ6-F1
#
_cell.length_a   1.000
_cell.length_b   1.000
_cell.length_c   1.000
_cell.angle_alpha   90.00
_cell.angle_beta   90.00
_cell.angle_gamma   90.00
#
_symmetry.space_group_name_H-M   'P 1'
#
loop_
_entity.id
_entity.type
_entity.pdbx_description
1 polymer ?
#
loop_
_entity_poly.entity_id
_entity_poly.type
_entity_poly.pdbx_seq_one_letter_code
_entity_poly.pdbx_strand_id
1 'polypeptide(L)'
;MSQRELLSLIRNFAAEKSEGERRVVSLRKQIEKLARELNESNAELENAKRCKEMAEQDLKGFEVQLMLVEASAQTLEARVSLIHDQISDVGSDLETLKSEAAALRDQFFHTMLHLNATIRKFQESVITCDMEALDSTASRDVPQMTVKENDAEVALRALENTLLEVISQTAKVDEEYQAEQQNYKNSSKLEATYSSLGEELQRRCMCPSCHVDNLESFSELLANLEK
;
A
#
# COMPACT_ATOMS: atom_id res chain seq x y z
N MET A 1 97.02 57.42 -2.54
CA MET A 1 96.00 56.94 -3.49
C MET A 1 96.30 57.58 -4.84
N SER A 2 96.53 56.79 -5.88
CA SER A 2 96.75 57.33 -7.23
C SER A 2 95.41 57.68 -7.90
N GLN A 3 95.41 58.64 -8.83
CA GLN A 3 94.21 59.01 -9.62
C GLN A 3 93.54 57.79 -10.29
N ARG A 4 94.35 56.78 -10.64
CA ARG A 4 93.91 55.53 -11.26
C ARG A 4 93.10 54.64 -10.31
N GLU A 5 93.48 54.59 -9.02
CA GLU A 5 92.77 53.82 -7.99
C GLU A 5 91.39 54.41 -7.71
N LEU A 6 91.29 55.74 -7.59
CA LEU A 6 90.01 56.43 -7.36
C LEU A 6 89.01 56.17 -8.50
N LEU A 7 89.47 56.25 -9.75
CA LEU A 7 88.64 55.97 -10.93
C LEU A 7 88.17 54.50 -10.98
N SER A 8 89.01 53.57 -10.52
CA SER A 8 88.62 52.15 -10.41
C SER A 8 87.51 51.96 -9.39
N LEU A 9 87.60 52.60 -8.22
CA LEU A 9 86.61 52.50 -7.15
C LEU A 9 85.24 53.05 -7.59
N ILE A 10 85.23 54.21 -8.25
CA ILE A 10 84.00 54.81 -8.79
C ILE A 10 83.34 53.86 -9.81
N ARG A 11 84.13 53.25 -10.69
CA ARG A 11 83.63 52.31 -11.69
C ARG A 11 83.06 51.05 -11.05
N ASN A 12 83.74 50.50 -10.06
CA ASN A 12 83.28 49.33 -9.31
C ASN A 12 81.97 49.65 -8.56
N PHE A 13 81.90 50.79 -7.88
CA PHE A 13 80.68 51.24 -7.20
C PHE A 13 79.50 51.39 -8.17
N ALA A 14 79.73 51.99 -9.34
CA ALA A 14 78.69 52.14 -10.37
C ALA A 14 78.22 50.77 -10.92
N ALA A 15 79.15 49.84 -11.15
CA ALA A 15 78.83 48.49 -11.60
C ALA A 15 78.01 47.71 -10.55
N GLU A 16 78.42 47.76 -9.28
CA GLU A 16 77.74 47.08 -8.19
C GLU A 16 76.35 47.66 -7.92
N LYS A 17 76.21 48.99 -8.00
CA LYS A 17 74.90 49.66 -7.95
C LYS A 17 73.97 49.19 -9.07
N SER A 18 74.46 49.18 -10.31
CA SER A 18 73.68 48.71 -11.47
C SER A 18 73.29 47.24 -11.36
N GLU A 19 74.16 46.40 -10.80
CA GLU A 19 73.86 44.98 -10.53
C GLU A 19 72.82 44.82 -9.40
N GLY A 20 72.94 45.62 -8.33
CA GLY A 20 71.93 45.69 -7.26
C GLY A 20 70.55 46.07 -7.80
N GLU A 21 70.47 47.12 -8.62
CA GLU A 21 69.21 47.56 -9.25
C GLU A 21 68.60 46.46 -10.12
N ARG A 22 69.40 45.77 -10.94
CA ARG A 22 68.94 44.62 -11.74
C ARG A 22 68.40 43.48 -10.88
N ARG A 23 69.07 43.15 -9.77
CA ARG A 23 68.60 42.13 -8.81
C ARG A 23 67.25 42.52 -8.19
N VAL A 24 67.08 43.78 -7.77
CA VAL A 24 65.82 44.27 -7.21
C VAL A 24 64.68 44.19 -8.23
N VAL A 25 64.92 44.60 -9.49
CA VAL A 25 63.93 44.50 -10.56
C VAL A 25 63.54 43.04 -10.83
N SER A 26 64.50 42.11 -10.83
CA SER A 26 64.24 40.68 -10.99
C SER A 26 63.38 40.12 -9.85
N LEU A 27 63.73 40.43 -8.60
CA LEU A 27 62.98 39.98 -7.42
C LEU A 27 61.55 40.55 -7.40
N ARG A 28 61.35 41.83 -7.76
CA ARG A 28 60.00 42.42 -7.88
C ARG A 28 59.14 41.67 -8.88
N LYS A 29 59.68 41.34 -10.06
CA LYS A 29 58.96 40.54 -11.07
C LYS A 29 58.60 39.14 -10.56
N GLN A 30 59.48 38.51 -9.77
CA GLN A 30 59.19 37.22 -9.15
C GLN A 30 58.09 37.33 -8.10
N ILE A 31 58.11 38.37 -7.26
CA ILE A 31 57.06 38.63 -6.26
C ILE A 31 55.71 38.85 -6.96
N GLU A 32 55.66 39.67 -8.00
CA GLU A 32 54.43 39.89 -8.78
C GLU A 32 53.91 38.62 -9.45
N LYS A 33 54.82 37.77 -9.95
CA LYS A 33 54.45 36.46 -10.52
C LYS A 33 53.84 35.55 -9.46
N LEU A 34 54.51 35.38 -8.33
CA LEU A 34 54.03 34.52 -7.23
C LEU A 34 52.72 35.03 -6.64
N ALA A 35 52.54 36.35 -6.53
CA ALA A 35 51.28 36.94 -6.05
C ALA A 35 50.10 36.61 -6.98
N ARG A 36 50.32 36.62 -8.31
CA ARG A 36 49.29 36.19 -9.27
C ARG A 36 48.97 34.70 -9.15
N GLU A 37 49.99 33.86 -9.10
CA GLU A 37 49.83 32.40 -8.96
C GLU A 37 49.10 32.04 -7.66
N LEU A 38 49.42 32.72 -6.56
CA LEU A 38 48.72 32.56 -5.28
C LEU A 38 47.24 32.94 -5.38
N ASN A 39 46.93 34.07 -6.01
CA ASN A 39 45.54 34.53 -6.17
C ASN A 39 44.73 33.58 -7.06
N GLU A 40 45.33 33.07 -8.13
CA GLU A 40 44.71 32.10 -9.04
C GLU A 40 44.41 30.79 -8.32
N SER A 41 45.40 30.22 -7.63
CA SER A 41 45.22 29.00 -6.82
C SER A 41 44.18 29.20 -5.70
N ASN A 42 44.15 30.38 -5.07
CA ASN A 42 43.14 30.67 -4.05
C ASN A 42 41.72 30.77 -4.63
N ALA A 43 41.56 31.33 -5.83
CA ALA A 43 40.27 31.37 -6.52
C ALA A 43 39.78 29.96 -6.89
N GLU A 44 40.68 29.09 -7.36
CA GLU A 44 40.38 27.68 -7.63
C GLU A 44 39.95 26.93 -6.36
N LEU A 45 40.65 27.15 -5.25
CA LEU A 45 40.32 26.54 -3.96
C LEU A 45 38.92 26.94 -3.47
N GLU A 46 38.56 28.22 -3.55
CA GLU A 46 37.23 28.69 -3.16
C GLU A 46 36.12 28.16 -4.08
N ASN A 47 36.40 28.01 -5.39
CA ASN A 47 35.48 27.33 -6.30
C ASN A 47 35.29 25.86 -5.91
N ALA A 48 36.38 25.14 -5.61
CA ALA A 48 36.32 23.74 -5.21
C ALA A 48 35.55 23.54 -3.90
N LYS A 49 35.70 24.44 -2.92
CA LYS A 49 34.93 24.43 -1.67
C LYS A 49 33.43 24.56 -1.93
N ARG A 50 33.02 25.54 -2.76
CA ARG A 50 31.61 25.71 -3.12
C ARG A 50 31.04 24.49 -3.84
N CYS A 51 31.78 23.91 -4.78
CA CYS A 51 31.34 22.68 -5.46
C CYS A 51 31.20 21.51 -4.48
N LYS A 52 32.13 21.37 -3.53
CA LYS A 52 32.06 20.36 -2.47
C LYS A 52 30.81 20.55 -1.60
N GLU A 53 30.54 21.76 -1.13
CA GLU A 53 29.36 22.07 -0.29
C GLU A 53 28.05 21.72 -1.02
N MET A 54 27.96 22.04 -2.31
CA MET A 54 26.80 21.69 -3.14
C MET A 54 26.63 20.16 -3.24
N ALA A 55 27.70 19.43 -3.52
CA ALA A 55 27.64 17.96 -3.59
C ALA A 55 27.30 17.31 -2.23
N GLU A 56 27.75 17.88 -1.11
CA GLU A 56 27.39 17.42 0.23
C GLU A 56 25.92 17.67 0.57
N GLN A 57 25.33 18.76 0.06
CA GLN A 57 23.89 19.02 0.19
C GLN A 57 23.07 18.02 -0.63
N ASP A 58 23.45 17.78 -1.89
CA ASP A 58 22.80 16.79 -2.75
C ASP A 58 22.85 15.39 -2.13
N LEU A 59 24.02 14.98 -1.59
CA LEU A 59 24.19 13.70 -0.91
C LEU A 59 23.22 13.53 0.26
N LYS A 60 23.07 14.55 1.11
CA LYS A 60 22.11 14.54 2.22
C LYS A 60 20.66 14.44 1.73
N GLY A 61 20.33 15.11 0.63
CA GLY A 61 19.02 14.98 -0.01
C GLY A 61 18.73 13.54 -0.42
N PHE A 62 19.70 12.88 -1.07
CA PHE A 62 19.57 11.48 -1.44
C PHE A 62 19.50 10.53 -0.24
N GLU A 63 20.24 10.79 0.84
CA GLU A 63 20.16 10.01 2.09
C GLU A 63 18.74 10.05 2.69
N VAL A 64 18.12 11.23 2.71
CA VAL A 64 16.73 11.38 3.22
C VAL A 64 15.74 10.65 2.32
N GLN A 65 15.86 10.79 0.99
CA GLN A 65 15.00 10.06 0.06
C GLN A 65 15.15 8.54 0.20
N LEU A 66 16.38 8.05 0.42
CA LEU A 66 16.64 6.63 0.65
C LEU A 66 15.93 6.12 1.91
N MET A 67 16.05 6.83 3.03
CA MET A 67 15.36 6.47 4.29
C MET A 67 13.83 6.43 4.11
N LEU A 68 13.25 7.37 3.36
CA LEU A 68 11.82 7.39 3.09
C LEU A 68 11.38 6.18 2.25
N VAL A 69 12.14 5.84 1.21
CA VAL A 69 11.86 4.68 0.37
C VAL A 69 12.01 3.38 1.16
N GLU A 70 13.02 3.25 2.01
CA GLU A 70 13.21 2.10 2.90
C GLU A 70 12.03 1.92 3.86
N ALA A 71 11.56 3.00 4.50
CA ALA A 71 10.40 2.94 5.39
C ALA A 71 9.10 2.55 4.65
N SER A 72 8.92 3.06 3.43
CA SER A 72 7.79 2.68 2.57
C SER A 72 7.85 1.21 2.17
N ALA A 73 9.03 0.71 1.80
CA ALA A 73 9.25 -0.70 1.47
C ALA A 73 8.93 -1.62 2.65
N GLN A 74 9.44 -1.31 3.86
CA GLN A 74 9.13 -2.05 5.08
C GLN A 74 7.63 -2.08 5.39
N THR A 75 6.94 -0.95 5.20
CA THR A 75 5.48 -0.87 5.38
C THR A 75 4.74 -1.76 4.38
N LEU A 76 5.20 -1.78 3.12
CA LEU A 76 4.61 -2.63 2.09
C LEU A 76 4.83 -4.12 2.37
N GLU A 77 6.04 -4.51 2.80
CA GLU A 77 6.37 -5.89 3.19
C GLU A 77 5.50 -6.37 4.36
N ALA A 78 5.28 -5.52 5.37
CA ALA A 78 4.39 -5.84 6.49
C ALA A 78 2.94 -6.05 6.02
N ARG A 79 2.44 -5.21 5.10
CA ARG A 79 1.10 -5.36 4.51
C ARG A 79 0.96 -6.63 3.68
N VAL A 80 1.97 -6.97 2.88
CA VAL A 80 2.00 -8.20 2.08
C VAL A 80 1.95 -9.42 3.00
N SER A 81 2.72 -9.40 4.10
CA SER A 81 2.72 -10.48 5.09
C SER A 81 1.34 -10.65 5.73
N LEU A 82 0.70 -9.56 6.16
CA LEU A 82 -0.66 -9.60 6.72
C LEU A 82 -1.69 -10.17 5.74
N ILE A 83 -1.66 -9.74 4.48
CA ILE A 83 -2.56 -10.25 3.45
C ILE A 83 -2.31 -11.74 3.21
N HIS A 84 -1.05 -12.18 3.24
CA HIS A 84 -0.70 -13.58 3.09
C HIS A 84 -1.30 -14.44 4.22
N ASP A 85 -1.20 -13.98 5.46
CA ASP A 85 -1.80 -14.65 6.62
C ASP A 85 -3.33 -14.74 6.47
N GLN A 86 -3.98 -13.65 6.09
CA GLN A 86 -5.44 -13.62 5.85
C GLN A 86 -5.87 -14.59 4.73
N ILE A 87 -5.11 -14.67 3.63
CA ILE A 87 -5.37 -15.64 2.56
C ILE A 87 -5.23 -17.07 3.06
N SER A 88 -4.23 -17.34 3.91
CA SER A 88 -4.03 -18.65 4.52
C SER A 88 -5.20 -19.04 5.41
N ASP A 89 -5.67 -18.13 6.27
CA ASP A 89 -6.82 -18.35 7.16
C ASP A 89 -8.09 -18.66 6.37
N VAL A 90 -8.43 -17.81 5.39
CA VAL A 90 -9.60 -18.01 4.52
C VAL A 90 -9.47 -19.32 3.72
N GLY A 91 -8.26 -19.69 3.31
CA GLY A 91 -7.99 -20.96 2.64
C GLY A 91 -8.28 -22.17 3.53
N SER A 92 -7.91 -22.11 4.81
CA SER A 92 -8.20 -23.16 5.80
C SER A 92 -9.70 -23.30 6.06
N ASP A 93 -10.41 -22.18 6.23
CA ASP A 93 -11.86 -22.17 6.42
C ASP A 93 -12.59 -22.77 5.22
N LEU A 94 -12.14 -22.45 4.00
CA LEU A 94 -12.70 -22.98 2.77
C LEU A 94 -12.55 -24.51 2.68
N GLU A 95 -11.38 -25.06 2.99
CA GLU A 95 -11.17 -26.51 2.98
C GLU A 95 -12.00 -27.21 4.07
N THR A 96 -12.19 -26.58 5.23
CA THR A 96 -13.07 -27.08 6.29
C THR A 96 -14.51 -27.18 5.79
N LEU A 97 -15.07 -26.07 5.28
CA LEU A 97 -16.43 -26.04 4.73
C LEU A 97 -16.64 -27.03 3.59
N LYS A 98 -15.64 -27.20 2.73
CA LYS A 98 -15.67 -28.16 1.63
C LYS A 98 -15.74 -29.60 2.13
N SER A 99 -15.02 -29.93 3.20
CA SER A 99 -15.08 -31.25 3.84
C SER A 99 -16.44 -31.52 4.50
N GLU A 100 -17.01 -30.51 5.16
CA GLU A 100 -18.37 -30.59 5.75
C GLU A 100 -19.44 -30.75 4.68
N ALA A 101 -19.35 -29.98 3.59
CA ALA A 101 -20.27 -30.09 2.46
C ALA A 101 -20.18 -31.47 1.78
N ALA A 102 -18.98 -32.08 1.71
CA ALA A 102 -18.82 -33.44 1.23
C ALA A 102 -19.53 -34.44 2.16
N ALA A 103 -19.32 -34.32 3.48
CA ALA A 103 -19.96 -35.20 4.47
C ALA A 103 -21.50 -35.11 4.45
N LEU A 104 -22.06 -33.89 4.34
CA LEU A 104 -23.51 -33.68 4.23
C LEU A 104 -24.09 -34.31 2.95
N ARG A 105 -23.37 -34.19 1.84
CA ARG A 105 -23.77 -34.80 0.56
C ARG A 105 -23.80 -36.32 0.67
N ASP A 106 -22.79 -36.91 1.30
CA ASP A 106 -22.73 -38.35 1.52
C ASP A 106 -23.85 -38.83 2.45
N GLN A 107 -24.15 -38.09 3.52
CA GLN A 107 -25.27 -38.37 4.40
C GLN A 107 -26.61 -38.31 3.66
N PHE A 108 -26.80 -37.33 2.79
CA PHE A 108 -27.98 -37.24 1.94
C PHE A 108 -28.11 -38.46 1.03
N PHE A 109 -27.04 -38.88 0.35
CA PHE A 109 -27.05 -40.09 -0.49
C PHE A 109 -27.42 -41.34 0.31
N HIS A 110 -26.84 -41.53 1.50
CA HIS A 110 -27.19 -42.65 2.38
C HIS A 110 -28.68 -42.64 2.76
N THR A 111 -29.20 -41.47 3.12
CA THR A 111 -30.61 -41.29 3.49
C THR A 111 -31.55 -41.62 2.33
N MET A 112 -31.22 -41.14 1.12
CA MET A 112 -32.01 -41.42 -0.08
C MET A 112 -31.97 -42.89 -0.49
N LEU A 113 -30.81 -43.54 -0.38
CA LEU A 113 -30.69 -44.98 -0.64
C LEU A 113 -31.52 -45.80 0.35
N HIS A 114 -31.46 -45.45 1.64
CA HIS A 114 -32.27 -46.08 2.68
C HIS A 114 -33.79 -45.91 2.42
N LEU A 115 -34.21 -44.70 2.05
CA LEU A 115 -35.60 -44.43 1.70
C LEU A 115 -36.04 -45.26 0.50
N ASN A 116 -35.25 -45.30 -0.57
CA ASN A 116 -35.52 -46.11 -1.76
C ASN A 116 -35.62 -47.61 -1.41
N ALA A 117 -34.76 -48.12 -0.54
CA ALA A 117 -34.85 -49.51 -0.07
C ALA A 117 -36.14 -49.76 0.73
N THR A 118 -36.56 -48.78 1.55
CA THR A 118 -37.78 -48.87 2.35
C THR A 118 -39.03 -48.88 1.46
N ILE A 119 -39.07 -48.03 0.42
CA ILE A 119 -40.16 -48.01 -0.57
C ILE A 119 -40.27 -49.36 -1.29
N ARG A 120 -39.16 -49.96 -1.74
CA ARG A 120 -39.17 -51.27 -2.40
C ARG A 120 -39.73 -52.36 -1.48
N LYS A 121 -39.27 -52.42 -0.23
CA LYS A 121 -39.80 -53.38 0.76
C LYS A 121 -41.31 -53.21 0.99
N PHE A 122 -41.78 -51.96 1.07
CA PHE A 122 -43.21 -51.69 1.21
C PHE A 122 -43.99 -52.18 -0.01
N GLN A 123 -43.51 -51.90 -1.22
CA GLN A 123 -44.14 -52.37 -2.46
C GLN A 123 -44.17 -53.91 -2.55
N GLU A 124 -43.09 -54.59 -2.16
CA GLU A 124 -43.02 -56.05 -2.07
C GLU A 124 -44.04 -56.61 -1.06
N SER A 125 -44.16 -55.98 0.12
CA SER A 125 -45.16 -56.37 1.12
C SER A 125 -46.58 -56.23 0.59
N VAL A 126 -46.91 -55.14 -0.11
CA VAL A 126 -48.25 -54.93 -0.69
C VAL A 126 -48.58 -56.01 -1.73
N ILE A 127 -47.63 -56.31 -2.64
CA ILE A 127 -47.81 -57.36 -3.65
C ILE A 127 -48.01 -58.74 -3.00
N THR A 128 -47.31 -59.02 -1.90
CA THR A 128 -47.45 -60.28 -1.17
C THR A 128 -48.84 -60.40 -0.53
N CYS A 129 -49.35 -59.31 0.07
CA CYS A 129 -50.71 -59.27 0.61
C CYS A 129 -51.80 -59.43 -0.47
N ASP A 130 -51.63 -58.85 -1.66
CA ASP A 130 -52.59 -58.99 -2.77
C ASP A 130 -52.63 -60.43 -3.33
N MET A 131 -51.50 -61.16 -3.30
CA MET A 131 -51.48 -62.59 -3.67
C MET A 131 -52.16 -63.49 -2.63
N GLU A 132 -52.11 -63.14 -1.34
CA GLU A 132 -52.84 -63.84 -0.26
C GLU A 132 -54.35 -63.50 -0.29
N ALA A 133 -54.73 -62.29 -0.71
CA ALA A 133 -56.12 -61.85 -0.80
C ALA A 133 -56.91 -62.48 -1.97
N LEU A 134 -56.23 -62.96 -3.02
CA LEU A 134 -56.86 -63.70 -4.13
C LEU A 134 -57.33 -65.12 -3.74
N ASP A 135 -56.89 -65.64 -2.60
CA ASP A 135 -57.38 -66.90 -2.03
C ASP A 135 -58.45 -66.67 -0.94
N SER A 136 -58.87 -65.43 -0.70
CA SER A 136 -59.87 -65.10 0.31
C SER A 136 -60.67 -63.84 -0.06
N THR A 137 -61.38 -63.88 -1.18
CA THR A 137 -62.41 -62.88 -1.47
C THR A 137 -63.66 -63.13 -0.64
N ALA A 138 -63.80 -62.43 0.49
CA ALA A 138 -65.11 -61.97 0.97
C ALA A 138 -64.98 -60.89 2.04
N SER A 139 -65.51 -59.71 1.71
CA SER A 139 -66.31 -58.82 2.56
C SER A 139 -65.82 -57.38 2.61
N ARG A 140 -66.72 -56.52 2.13
CA ARG A 140 -66.79 -55.07 2.37
C ARG A 140 -66.70 -54.76 3.86
N ASP A 141 -66.07 -53.65 4.23
CA ASP A 141 -66.81 -52.42 4.54
C ASP A 141 -65.89 -51.20 4.73
N VAL A 142 -66.42 -50.04 4.33
CA VAL A 142 -65.84 -48.70 4.49
C VAL A 142 -65.89 -48.28 5.95
N PRO A 143 -64.83 -47.62 6.47
CA PRO A 143 -65.07 -46.50 7.38
C PRO A 143 -64.31 -45.23 6.99
N GLN A 144 -65.10 -44.19 6.79
CA GLN A 144 -64.73 -42.79 6.77
C GLN A 144 -64.06 -42.41 8.11
N MET A 145 -62.81 -41.92 8.09
CA MET A 145 -62.13 -41.44 9.29
C MET A 145 -61.71 -39.98 9.11
N THR A 146 -62.27 -39.14 9.97
CA THR A 146 -62.09 -37.71 10.10
C THR A 146 -60.63 -37.35 10.35
N VAL A 147 -60.08 -36.47 9.51
CA VAL A 147 -58.76 -35.87 9.70
C VAL A 147 -58.80 -35.03 10.98
N LYS A 148 -57.93 -35.34 11.94
CA LYS A 148 -57.78 -34.56 13.17
C LYS A 148 -57.19 -33.20 12.82
N GLU A 149 -58.03 -32.18 12.90
CA GLU A 149 -57.79 -30.76 12.59
C GLU A 149 -56.57 -30.16 13.35
N ASN A 150 -56.14 -30.78 14.45
CA ASN A 150 -55.09 -30.28 15.34
C ASN A 150 -53.65 -30.39 14.79
N ASP A 151 -53.31 -31.41 14.00
CA ASP A 151 -51.91 -31.60 13.54
C ASP A 151 -51.56 -30.68 12.37
N ALA A 152 -52.55 -30.36 11.52
CA ALA A 152 -52.40 -29.42 10.42
C ALA A 152 -52.26 -27.97 10.91
N GLU A 153 -52.99 -27.61 11.97
CA GLU A 153 -52.94 -26.27 12.57
C GLU A 153 -51.59 -26.01 13.27
N VAL A 154 -51.01 -27.03 13.90
CA VAL A 154 -49.66 -26.96 14.48
C VAL A 154 -48.59 -26.80 13.39
N ALA A 155 -48.71 -27.54 12.28
CA ALA A 155 -47.78 -27.41 11.15
C ALA A 155 -47.88 -26.02 10.47
N LEU A 156 -49.09 -25.48 10.33
CA LEU A 156 -49.31 -24.13 9.80
C LEU A 156 -48.69 -23.06 10.71
N ARG A 157 -48.87 -23.17 12.03
CA ARG A 157 -48.31 -22.23 13.00
C ARG A 157 -46.78 -22.29 13.06
N ALA A 158 -46.18 -23.46 12.86
CA ALA A 158 -44.73 -23.61 12.73
C ALA A 158 -44.20 -22.92 11.47
N LEU A 159 -44.88 -23.10 10.33
CA LEU A 159 -44.51 -22.46 9.07
C LEU A 159 -44.65 -20.92 9.14
N GLU A 160 -45.68 -20.42 9.79
CA GLU A 160 -45.91 -18.99 10.02
C GLU A 160 -44.78 -18.36 10.86
N ASN A 161 -44.31 -19.06 11.90
CA ASN A 161 -43.17 -18.61 12.70
C ASN A 161 -41.87 -18.58 11.88
N THR A 162 -41.61 -19.61 11.08
CA THR A 162 -40.44 -19.61 10.18
C THR A 162 -40.50 -18.49 9.15
N LEU A 163 -41.69 -18.21 8.61
CA LEU A 163 -41.89 -17.09 7.67
C LEU A 163 -41.58 -15.75 8.33
N LEU A 164 -42.04 -15.53 9.57
CA LEU A 164 -41.74 -14.31 10.34
C LEU A 164 -40.24 -14.16 10.63
N GLU A 165 -39.55 -15.25 10.93
CA GLU A 165 -38.11 -15.25 11.16
C GLU A 165 -37.33 -14.88 9.89
N VAL A 166 -37.68 -15.47 8.74
CA VAL A 166 -37.08 -15.15 7.44
C VAL A 166 -37.34 -13.70 7.06
N ILE A 167 -38.55 -13.17 7.29
CA ILE A 167 -38.86 -11.75 7.05
C ILE A 167 -37.98 -10.85 7.92
N SER A 168 -37.81 -11.19 9.21
CA SER A 168 -36.95 -10.42 10.11
C SER A 168 -35.48 -10.44 9.70
N GLN A 169 -34.96 -11.59 9.29
CA GLN A 169 -33.59 -11.73 8.80
C GLN A 169 -33.37 -10.97 7.49
N THR A 170 -34.34 -11.05 6.57
CA THR A 170 -34.31 -10.31 5.29
C THR A 170 -34.27 -8.80 5.54
N ALA A 171 -35.10 -8.29 6.45
CA ALA A 171 -35.11 -6.87 6.80
C ALA A 171 -33.75 -6.38 7.36
N LYS A 172 -33.09 -7.19 8.19
CA LYS A 172 -31.76 -6.84 8.72
C LYS A 172 -30.70 -6.79 7.63
N VAL A 173 -30.68 -7.78 6.73
CA VAL A 173 -29.75 -7.82 5.60
C VAL A 173 -29.99 -6.64 4.65
N ASP A 174 -31.25 -6.26 4.43
CA ASP A 174 -31.58 -5.08 3.62
C ASP A 174 -31.09 -3.77 4.26
N GLU A 175 -31.19 -3.63 5.59
CA GLU A 175 -30.62 -2.48 6.33
C GLU A 175 -29.09 -2.44 6.23
N GLU A 176 -28.42 -3.57 6.41
CA GLU A 176 -26.96 -3.71 6.27
C GLU A 176 -26.49 -3.34 4.85
N TYR A 177 -27.20 -3.84 3.83
CA TYR A 177 -26.91 -3.53 2.44
C TYR A 177 -27.10 -2.03 2.11
N GLN A 178 -28.13 -1.40 2.66
CA GLN A 178 -28.32 0.06 2.51
C GLN A 178 -27.20 0.86 3.19
N ALA A 179 -26.78 0.44 4.39
CA ALA A 179 -25.65 1.06 5.08
C ALA A 179 -24.35 0.92 4.29
N GLU A 180 -24.09 -0.24 3.69
CA GLU A 180 -22.93 -0.49 2.85
C GLU A 180 -22.93 0.38 1.57
N GLN A 181 -24.07 0.49 0.89
CA GLN A 181 -24.21 1.42 -0.24
C GLN A 181 -23.92 2.87 0.15
N GLN A 182 -24.35 3.29 1.34
CA GLN A 182 -24.10 4.64 1.82
C GLN A 182 -22.60 4.85 2.13
N ASN A 183 -21.92 3.85 2.68
CA ASN A 183 -20.47 3.88 2.88
C ASN A 183 -19.72 4.00 1.55
N TYR A 184 -20.13 3.25 0.52
CA TYR A 184 -19.53 3.35 -0.82
C TYR A 184 -19.68 4.75 -1.41
N LYS A 185 -20.88 5.35 -1.30
CA LYS A 185 -21.14 6.73 -1.74
C LYS A 185 -20.28 7.74 -0.97
N ASN A 186 -20.13 7.57 0.33
CA ASN A 186 -19.32 8.45 1.17
C ASN A 186 -17.83 8.33 0.81
N SER A 187 -17.32 7.11 0.61
CA SER A 187 -15.94 6.86 0.19
C SER A 187 -15.64 7.52 -1.15
N SER A 188 -16.53 7.36 -2.14
CA SER A 188 -16.36 7.99 -3.46
C SER A 188 -16.35 9.52 -3.39
N LYS A 189 -17.24 10.12 -2.57
CA LYS A 189 -17.22 11.57 -2.33
C LYS A 189 -15.94 12.03 -1.64
N LEU A 190 -15.46 11.27 -0.66
CA LEU A 190 -14.25 11.58 0.07
C LEU A 190 -13.03 11.55 -0.86
N GLU A 191 -12.92 10.52 -1.69
CA GLU A 191 -11.89 10.39 -2.73
C GLU A 191 -11.90 11.60 -3.69
N ALA A 192 -13.08 11.95 -4.23
CA ALA A 192 -13.21 13.13 -5.09
C ALA A 192 -12.80 14.43 -4.39
N THR A 193 -13.09 14.56 -3.08
CA THR A 193 -12.70 15.73 -2.29
C THR A 193 -11.18 15.79 -2.11
N TYR A 194 -10.52 14.66 -1.82
CA TYR A 194 -9.06 14.59 -1.70
C TYR A 194 -8.37 14.87 -3.03
N SER A 195 -8.87 14.33 -4.15
CA SER A 195 -8.34 14.64 -5.48
C SER A 195 -8.45 16.14 -5.78
N SER A 196 -9.63 16.74 -5.56
CA SER A 196 -9.83 18.18 -5.79
C SER A 196 -8.94 19.05 -4.89
N LEU A 197 -8.74 18.65 -3.63
CA LEU A 197 -7.86 19.37 -2.71
C LEU A 197 -6.39 19.25 -3.15
N GLY A 198 -5.96 18.07 -3.60
CA GLY A 198 -4.63 17.85 -4.16
C GLY A 198 -4.36 18.74 -5.36
N GLU A 199 -5.30 18.82 -6.31
CA GLU A 199 -5.18 19.71 -7.46
C GLU A 199 -5.13 21.20 -7.08
N GLU A 200 -5.93 21.62 -6.09
CA GLU A 200 -5.94 23.01 -5.62
C GLU A 200 -4.64 23.38 -4.90
N LEU A 201 -4.13 22.49 -4.06
CA LEU A 201 -2.83 22.67 -3.40
C LEU A 201 -1.71 22.75 -4.44
N GLN A 202 -1.70 21.86 -5.43
CA GLN A 202 -0.73 21.89 -6.51
C GLN A 202 -0.80 23.22 -7.28
N ARG A 203 -2.01 23.68 -7.66
CA ARG A 203 -2.19 24.99 -8.29
C ARG A 203 -1.66 26.15 -7.46
N ARG A 204 -1.87 26.13 -6.14
CA ARG A 204 -1.39 27.18 -5.22
C ARG A 204 0.11 27.13 -4.97
N CYS A 205 0.72 25.96 -5.11
CA CYS A 205 2.16 25.77 -4.97
C CYS A 205 2.93 26.13 -6.24
N MET A 206 2.26 26.24 -7.40
CA MET A 206 2.91 26.74 -8.61
C MET A 206 3.22 28.24 -8.54
N CYS A 207 4.48 28.60 -8.80
CA CYS A 207 4.89 30.00 -8.89
C CYS A 207 4.21 30.70 -10.09
N PRO A 208 3.48 31.81 -9.90
CA PRO A 208 2.81 32.51 -11.00
C PRO A 208 3.75 33.12 -12.05
N SER A 209 5.04 33.29 -11.71
CA SER A 209 6.03 33.94 -12.58
C SER A 209 6.89 32.96 -13.39
N CYS A 210 7.17 31.78 -12.85
CA CYS A 210 8.02 30.77 -13.51
C CYS A 210 7.36 29.40 -13.68
N HIS A 211 6.12 29.20 -13.23
CA HIS A 211 5.35 27.96 -13.30
C HIS A 211 6.01 26.72 -12.68
N VAL A 212 7.05 26.91 -11.87
CA VAL A 212 7.69 25.84 -11.11
C VAL A 212 6.80 25.48 -9.91
N ASP A 213 6.62 24.18 -9.70
CA ASP A 213 5.91 23.63 -8.54
C ASP A 213 6.77 23.74 -7.28
N ASN A 214 6.34 24.54 -6.31
CA ASN A 214 7.06 24.76 -5.06
C ASN A 214 6.59 23.84 -3.92
N LEU A 215 5.76 22.83 -4.21
CA LEU A 215 5.16 21.95 -3.20
C LEU A 215 6.23 21.30 -2.31
N GLU A 216 7.36 20.93 -2.90
CA GLU A 216 8.50 20.30 -2.21
C GLU A 216 9.19 21.29 -1.26
N SER A 217 9.46 22.51 -1.72
CA SER A 217 10.03 23.60 -0.91
C SER A 217 9.12 24.03 0.26
N PHE A 218 7.80 24.01 0.06
CA PHE A 218 6.83 24.31 1.13
C PHE A 218 6.74 23.19 2.16
N SER A 219 6.81 21.93 1.72
CA SER A 219 6.80 20.77 2.60
C SER A 219 8.03 20.76 3.52
N GLU A 220 9.18 21.12 2.97
CA GLU A 220 10.44 21.24 3.71
C GLU A 220 10.43 22.41 4.72
N LEU A 221 9.78 23.53 4.39
CA LEU A 221 9.58 24.65 5.32
C LEU A 221 8.63 24.30 6.48
N LEU A 222 7.52 23.59 6.20
CA LEU A 222 6.57 23.16 7.23
C LEU A 222 7.18 22.13 8.20
N ALA A 223 7.92 21.16 7.68
CA ALA A 223 8.61 20.16 8.51
C ALA A 223 9.66 20.78 9.47
N ASN A 224 10.18 21.96 9.13
CA ASN A 224 11.11 22.71 9.97
C ASN A 224 10.43 23.64 10.99
N LEU A 225 9.13 23.93 10.85
CA LEU A 225 8.33 24.72 11.80
C LEU A 225 7.74 23.89 12.94
N GLU A 226 7.64 22.57 12.77
CA GLU A 226 7.14 21.63 13.79
C GLU A 226 8.23 21.08 14.73
N LYS A 227 9.48 21.54 14.58
CA LYS A 227 10.62 21.27 15.48
C LYS A 227 10.89 22.44 16.41
#